data_AF-A0A374AFA4-F1
#
_entry.id   AF-A0A374AFA4-F1
#
_cell.length_a   1.000
_cell.length_b   1.000
_cell.length_c   1.000
_cell.angle_alpha   90.00
_cell.angle_beta   90.00
_cell.angle_gamma   90.00
#
_symmetry.space_group_name_H-M   'P 1'
#
loop_
_entity.id
_entity.type
_entity.pdbx_description
1 polymer ?
#
loop_
_entity_poly.entity_id
_entity_poly.type
_entity_poly.pdbx_seq_one_letter_code
_entity_poly.pdbx_strand_id
1 'polypeptide(L)'
;MNNKDKKIIEEQDKLLDHLIEYAGRQYIDEEIKKYEELPELEPSKEFDEKMHKMFQDAYKRESRLEHIQLGKKIAVIAVAALLVVSAAAMNIKAVREPVLNFVFHRSVNGNKTNVNSQDNTKDHYDVSFKYIPDGYKQEKVTYSMNNDQISYQFYNNKLKKDLFI
;
A
#
# COMPACT_ATOMS: atom_id res chain seq x y z
N MET A 1 -15.99 -2.02 88.33
CA MET A 1 -15.27 -0.80 87.88
C MET A 1 -16.15 0.40 88.14
N ASN A 2 -15.60 1.44 88.78
CA ASN A 2 -16.32 2.66 89.08
C ASN A 2 -16.41 3.54 87.81
N ASN A 3 -17.46 4.36 87.68
CA ASN A 3 -17.72 5.15 86.46
C ASN A 3 -16.59 6.17 86.18
N LYS A 4 -15.86 6.58 87.22
CA LYS A 4 -14.65 7.41 87.12
C LYS A 4 -13.47 6.68 86.46
N ASP A 5 -13.26 5.41 86.79
CA ASP A 5 -12.13 4.63 86.27
C ASP A 5 -12.29 4.38 84.77
N LYS A 6 -13.53 4.15 84.31
CA LYS A 6 -13.84 3.97 82.89
C LYS A 6 -13.56 5.25 82.09
N LYS A 7 -13.89 6.42 82.63
CA LYS A 7 -13.63 7.72 81.98
C LYS A 7 -12.13 8.03 81.88
N ILE A 8 -11.36 7.66 82.90
CA ILE A 8 -9.89 7.83 82.91
C ILE A 8 -9.22 6.92 81.88
N ILE A 9 -9.73 5.70 81.68
CA ILE A 9 -9.23 4.78 80.65
C ILE A 9 -9.57 5.32 79.25
N GLU A 10 -10.81 5.78 79.01
CA GLU A 10 -11.21 6.38 77.72
C GLU A 10 -10.42 7.64 77.38
N GLU A 11 -10.04 8.47 78.37
CA GLU A 11 -9.18 9.65 78.15
C GLU A 11 -7.73 9.26 77.83
N GLN A 12 -7.21 8.20 78.45
CA GLN A 12 -5.87 7.68 78.15
C GLN A 12 -5.79 7.05 76.76
N ASP A 13 -6.82 6.29 76.34
CA ASP A 13 -6.89 5.71 74.99
C ASP A 13 -6.92 6.82 73.93
N LYS A 14 -7.68 7.90 74.15
CA LYS A 14 -7.68 9.06 73.25
C LYS A 14 -6.33 9.78 73.17
N LEU A 15 -5.62 9.90 74.28
CA LEU A 15 -4.27 10.48 74.31
C LEU A 15 -3.28 9.60 73.55
N LEU A 16 -3.38 8.28 73.70
CA LEU A 16 -2.56 7.32 72.96
C LEU A 16 -2.83 7.39 71.45
N ASP A 17 -4.10 7.42 71.05
CA ASP A 17 -4.50 7.55 69.64
C ASP A 17 -3.95 8.85 69.03
N HIS A 18 -4.03 9.97 69.76
CA HIS A 18 -3.46 11.24 69.30
C HIS A 18 -1.93 11.19 69.19
N LEU A 19 -1.26 10.49 70.09
CA LEU A 19 0.20 10.35 70.04
C LEU A 19 0.65 9.49 68.86
N ILE A 20 -0.08 8.40 68.58
CA ILE A 20 0.14 7.53 67.42
C ILE A 20 -0.14 8.29 66.13
N GLU A 21 -1.23 9.05 66.06
CA GLU A 21 -1.57 9.85 64.89
C GLU A 21 -0.51 10.92 64.63
N TYR A 22 -0.06 11.63 65.67
CA TYR A 22 0.95 12.67 65.54
C TYR A 22 2.30 12.10 65.11
N ALA A 23 2.77 11.04 65.76
CA ALA A 23 4.03 10.38 65.41
C ALA A 23 3.98 9.75 64.01
N GLY A 24 2.83 9.15 63.64
CA GLY A 24 2.60 8.59 62.31
C GLY A 24 2.60 9.66 61.23
N ARG A 25 1.91 10.79 61.43
CA ARG A 25 1.93 11.92 60.50
C ARG A 25 3.34 12.49 60.34
N GLN A 26 4.06 12.69 61.43
CA GLN A 26 5.43 13.21 61.36
C GLN A 26 6.36 12.28 60.58
N TYR A 27 6.29 10.97 60.82
CA TYR A 27 7.06 9.98 60.07
C TYR A 27 6.71 9.97 58.58
N ILE A 28 5.41 10.01 58.26
CA ILE A 28 4.92 10.06 56.88
C ILE A 28 5.37 11.36 56.19
N ASP A 29 5.27 12.50 56.86
CA ASP A 29 5.69 13.80 56.32
C ASP A 29 7.21 13.85 56.11
N GLU A 30 8.01 13.27 57.02
CA GLU A 30 9.46 13.15 56.88
C GLU A 30 9.85 12.21 55.73
N GLU A 31 9.13 11.08 55.56
CA GLU A 31 9.33 10.19 54.42
C GLU A 31 8.93 10.85 53.09
N ILE A 32 7.75 11.47 53.01
CA ILE A 32 7.27 12.19 51.82
C ILE A 32 8.27 13.28 51.44
N LYS A 33 8.75 14.07 52.40
CA LYS A 33 9.73 15.12 52.15
C LYS A 33 11.05 14.55 51.61
N LYS A 34 11.49 13.39 52.10
CA LYS A 34 12.66 12.68 51.57
C LYS A 34 12.47 12.23 50.11
N TYR A 35 11.25 11.89 49.70
CA TYR A 35 10.94 11.55 48.29
C TYR A 35 10.73 12.79 47.42
N GLU A 36 10.19 13.89 47.95
CA GLU A 36 10.10 15.19 47.25
C GLU A 36 11.47 15.84 47.05
N GLU A 37 12.43 15.60 47.94
CA GLU A 37 13.81 16.07 47.84
C GLU A 37 14.71 15.18 46.96
N LEU A 38 14.19 14.05 46.44
CA LEU A 38 14.93 13.31 45.42
C LEU A 38 15.02 14.18 44.16
N PRO A 39 16.22 14.44 43.62
CA PRO A 39 16.34 15.17 42.37
C PRO A 39 15.55 14.39 41.32
N GLU A 40 14.69 15.08 40.56
CA GLU A 40 14.03 14.50 39.39
C GLU A 40 15.12 13.85 38.52
N LEU A 41 15.16 12.51 38.51
CA LEU A 41 16.13 11.79 37.72
C LEU A 41 15.74 12.01 36.27
N GLU A 42 16.48 12.90 35.60
CA GLU A 42 16.40 13.04 34.15
C GLU A 42 16.62 11.65 33.54
N PRO A 43 15.74 11.20 32.64
CA PRO A 43 15.92 9.94 31.93
C PRO A 43 17.30 9.91 31.27
N SER A 44 17.90 8.72 31.15
CA SER A 44 19.18 8.62 30.46
C SER A 44 19.05 9.19 29.04
N LYS A 45 20.09 9.86 28.54
CA LYS A 45 20.07 10.43 27.18
C LYS A 45 19.69 9.38 26.11
N GLU A 46 20.11 8.13 26.31
CA GLU A 46 19.73 7.00 25.45
C GLU A 46 18.23 6.69 25.49
N PHE A 47 17.60 6.77 26.67
CA PHE A 47 16.16 6.56 26.80
C PHE A 47 15.39 7.68 26.11
N ASP A 48 15.82 8.92 26.29
CA ASP A 48 15.15 10.09 25.74
C ASP A 48 15.24 10.11 24.20
N GLU A 49 16.41 9.80 23.63
CA GLU A 49 16.58 9.63 22.18
C GLU A 49 15.70 8.50 21.63
N LYS A 50 15.60 7.38 22.34
CA LYS A 50 14.78 6.23 21.92
C LYS A 50 13.29 6.57 21.97
N MET A 51 12.84 7.25 23.02
CA MET A 51 11.47 7.75 23.16
C MET A 51 11.13 8.73 22.03
N HIS A 52 12.01 9.71 21.79
CA HIS A 52 11.80 10.70 20.74
C HIS A 52 11.69 10.06 19.36
N LYS A 53 12.56 9.08 19.06
CA LYS A 53 12.50 8.29 17.83
C LYS A 53 11.20 7.49 17.72
N MET A 54 10.74 6.86 18.79
CA MET A 54 9.50 6.07 18.81
C MET A 54 8.28 6.94 18.52
N PHE A 55 8.20 8.14 19.11
CA PHE A 55 7.13 9.10 18.82
C PHE A 55 7.19 9.59 17.37
N GLN A 56 8.36 9.99 16.87
CA GLN A 56 8.50 10.43 15.49
C GLN A 56 8.10 9.34 14.49
N ASP A 57 8.47 8.08 14.75
CA ASP A 57 8.11 6.96 13.90
C ASP A 57 6.60 6.66 13.94
N ALA A 58 5.96 6.80 15.12
CA ALA A 58 4.51 6.69 15.26
C ALA A 58 3.78 7.78 14.46
N TYR A 59 4.15 9.06 14.63
CA TYR A 59 3.59 10.18 13.88
C TYR A 59 3.74 10.02 12.35
N LYS A 60 4.90 9.54 11.89
CA LYS A 60 5.15 9.29 10.46
C LYS A 60 4.36 8.11 9.91
N ARG A 61 4.01 7.12 10.74
CA ARG A 61 3.27 5.93 10.33
C ARG A 61 1.79 6.24 10.13
N GLU A 62 1.21 7.07 10.98
CA GLU A 62 -0.20 7.49 10.86
C GLU A 62 -0.43 8.32 9.59
N SER A 63 0.41 9.33 9.32
CA SER A 63 0.27 10.16 8.12
C SER A 63 0.41 9.39 6.81
N ARG A 64 1.30 8.39 6.76
CA ARG A 64 1.47 7.52 5.59
C ARG A 64 0.21 6.74 5.25
N LEU A 65 -0.53 6.25 6.25
CA LEU A 65 -1.74 5.46 6.02
C LEU A 65 -2.86 6.31 5.42
N GLU A 66 -3.02 7.55 5.87
CA GLU A 66 -4.00 8.50 5.34
C GLU A 66 -3.69 8.89 3.88
N HIS A 67 -2.43 9.22 3.59
CA HIS A 67 -2.01 9.56 2.23
C HIS A 67 -2.13 8.39 1.25
N ILE A 68 -1.92 7.15 1.69
CA ILE A 68 -2.10 5.96 0.83
C ILE A 68 -3.57 5.77 0.45
N GLN A 69 -4.52 5.97 1.37
CA GLN A 69 -5.95 5.81 1.07
C GLN A 69 -6.47 6.91 0.14
N LEU A 70 -6.08 8.16 0.38
CA LEU A 70 -6.40 9.28 -0.51
C LEU A 70 -5.76 9.10 -1.89
N GLY A 71 -4.49 8.66 -1.94
CA GLY A 71 -3.78 8.35 -3.18
C GLY A 71 -4.46 7.27 -4.00
N LYS A 72 -4.98 6.20 -3.38
CA LYS A 72 -5.74 5.15 -4.07
C LYS A 72 -7.02 5.68 -4.73
N LYS A 73 -7.78 6.54 -4.03
CA LYS A 73 -9.01 7.13 -4.60
C LYS A 73 -8.71 8.06 -5.79
N ILE A 74 -7.70 8.91 -5.66
CA ILE A 74 -7.27 9.81 -6.73
C ILE A 74 -6.76 9.02 -7.94
N ALA A 75 -5.98 7.95 -7.72
CA ALA A 75 -5.48 7.10 -8.79
C ALA A 75 -6.62 6.44 -9.59
N VAL A 76 -7.66 5.92 -8.93
CA VAL A 76 -8.83 5.33 -9.61
C VAL A 76 -9.54 6.37 -10.47
N ILE A 77 -9.73 7.59 -9.95
CA ILE A 77 -10.37 8.69 -10.70
C ILE A 77 -9.51 9.08 -11.92
N ALA A 78 -8.20 9.19 -11.75
CA ALA A 78 -7.28 9.52 -12.84
C ALA A 78 -7.28 8.45 -13.94
N VAL A 79 -7.29 7.16 -13.56
CA VAL A 79 -7.38 6.04 -14.50
C VAL A 79 -8.71 6.06 -15.25
N ALA A 80 -9.83 6.26 -14.55
CA ALA A 80 -11.15 6.35 -15.19
C ALA A 80 -11.24 7.52 -16.19
N ALA A 81 -10.73 8.71 -15.81
CA ALA A 81 -10.68 9.87 -16.69
C ALA A 81 -9.81 9.61 -17.94
N LEU A 82 -8.64 8.98 -17.76
CA LEU A 82 -7.77 8.59 -18.88
C LEU A 82 -8.47 7.61 -19.83
N LEU A 83 -9.22 6.64 -19.33
CA LEU A 83 -9.97 5.69 -20.15
C LEU A 83 -11.05 6.39 -21.00
N VAL A 84 -11.81 7.30 -20.40
CA VAL A 84 -12.86 8.07 -21.11
C VAL A 84 -12.25 8.95 -22.19
N VAL A 85 -11.17 9.66 -21.88
CA VAL A 85 -10.46 10.51 -22.86
C VAL A 85 -9.85 9.66 -23.98
N SER A 86 -9.30 8.49 -23.65
CA SER A 86 -8.73 7.56 -24.64
C SER A 86 -9.81 7.01 -25.58
N ALA A 87 -10.97 6.63 -25.05
CA ALA A 87 -12.09 6.15 -25.86
C ALA A 87 -12.63 7.25 -26.81
N ALA A 88 -12.75 8.49 -26.32
CA ALA A 88 -13.14 9.62 -27.16
C ALA A 88 -12.10 9.92 -28.24
N ALA A 89 -10.80 9.86 -27.91
CA ALA A 89 -9.70 10.06 -28.84
C ALA A 89 -9.62 8.97 -29.93
N MET A 90 -10.05 7.73 -29.64
CA MET A 90 -10.09 6.63 -30.61
C MET A 90 -11.14 6.83 -31.72
N ASN A 91 -12.16 7.66 -31.48
CA ASN A 91 -13.17 7.94 -32.48
C ASN A 91 -12.65 8.85 -33.61
N ILE A 92 -11.58 9.63 -33.35
CA ILE A 92 -11.03 10.59 -34.30
C ILE A 92 -9.74 10.01 -34.91
N LYS A 93 -9.77 9.67 -36.20
CA LYS A 93 -8.64 9.04 -36.90
C LYS A 93 -7.32 9.82 -36.75
N ALA A 94 -7.37 11.15 -36.85
CA ALA A 94 -6.21 12.05 -36.73
C ALA A 94 -5.60 12.11 -35.31
N VAL A 95 -6.36 11.76 -34.28
CA VAL A 95 -5.89 11.77 -32.87
C VAL A 95 -5.53 10.36 -32.43
N ARG A 96 -6.30 9.35 -32.85
CA ARG A 96 -6.06 7.93 -32.58
C ARG A 96 -4.68 7.48 -33.01
N GLU A 97 -4.27 7.80 -34.24
CA GLU A 97 -2.99 7.35 -34.80
C GLU A 97 -1.79 7.86 -33.97
N PRO A 98 -1.65 9.17 -33.65
CA PRO A 98 -0.61 9.67 -32.75
C PRO A 98 -0.64 9.07 -31.34
N VAL A 99 -1.82 8.82 -30.77
CA VAL A 99 -1.96 8.28 -29.40
C VAL A 99 -1.54 6.81 -29.34
N LEU A 100 -2.02 5.99 -30.28
CA LEU A 100 -1.58 4.59 -30.41
C LEU A 100 -0.08 4.55 -30.67
N ASN A 101 0.42 5.45 -31.51
CA ASN A 101 1.84 5.56 -31.74
C ASN A 101 2.59 5.92 -30.44
N PHE A 102 2.18 6.93 -29.68
CA PHE A 102 2.83 7.27 -28.41
C PHE A 102 2.83 6.13 -27.39
N VAL A 103 1.70 5.43 -27.21
CA VAL A 103 1.57 4.33 -26.24
C VAL A 103 2.35 3.08 -26.68
N PHE A 104 2.31 2.74 -27.97
CA PHE A 104 2.87 1.48 -28.49
C PHE A 104 4.25 1.63 -29.14
N HIS A 105 4.74 2.85 -29.42
CA HIS A 105 6.10 3.06 -29.95
C HIS A 105 7.20 2.78 -28.93
N ARG A 106 6.86 2.64 -27.64
CA ARG A 106 7.80 2.30 -26.57
C ARG A 106 7.83 0.82 -26.20
N SER A 107 7.36 -0.06 -27.09
CA SER A 107 7.61 -1.49 -26.96
C SER A 107 8.34 -1.98 -28.19
N VAL A 108 9.39 -2.74 -27.93
CA VAL A 108 10.20 -3.54 -28.87
C VAL A 108 11.24 -2.81 -29.74
N ASN A 109 12.44 -2.68 -29.17
CA ASN A 109 13.71 -2.63 -29.90
C ASN A 109 14.06 -4.00 -30.56
N GLY A 110 13.08 -4.73 -31.12
CA GLY A 110 13.33 -6.09 -31.62
C GLY A 110 12.27 -6.73 -32.51
N ASN A 111 10.97 -6.59 -32.23
CA ASN A 111 9.92 -7.25 -33.02
C ASN A 111 8.89 -6.22 -33.47
N LYS A 112 9.08 -5.68 -34.68
CA LYS A 112 8.06 -4.89 -35.38
C LYS A 112 7.22 -5.83 -36.25
N THR A 113 6.14 -6.38 -35.70
CA THR A 113 5.07 -6.96 -36.51
C THR A 113 4.03 -5.87 -36.72
N ASN A 114 4.14 -5.19 -37.86
CA ASN A 114 3.19 -4.13 -38.22
C ASN A 114 1.99 -4.80 -38.92
N VAL A 115 0.84 -4.84 -38.24
CA VAL A 115 -0.38 -5.43 -38.75
C VAL A 115 -1.09 -4.38 -39.61
N ASN A 116 -1.02 -4.54 -40.93
CA ASN A 116 -1.86 -3.79 -41.85
C ASN A 116 -3.23 -4.47 -41.93
N SER A 117 -4.19 -4.01 -41.13
CA SER A 117 -5.59 -4.34 -41.38
C SER A 117 -6.12 -3.42 -42.48
N GLN A 118 -6.37 -3.99 -43.64
CA GLN A 118 -7.18 -3.34 -44.67
C GLN A 118 -8.63 -3.76 -44.39
N ASP A 119 -9.51 -2.78 -44.12
CA ASP A 119 -10.94 -3.02 -43.92
C ASP A 119 -11.55 -3.58 -45.22
N ASN A 120 -11.54 -4.90 -45.36
CA ASN A 120 -12.25 -5.62 -46.38
C ASN A 120 -13.35 -6.44 -45.70
N THR A 121 -14.57 -5.93 -45.84
CA THR A 121 -15.86 -6.63 -45.86
C THR A 121 -15.93 -8.05 -45.30
N LYS A 122 -16.73 -8.18 -44.22
CA LYS A 122 -17.46 -9.37 -43.75
C LYS A 122 -16.64 -10.65 -43.57
N ASP A 123 -16.43 -10.94 -42.28
CA ASP A 123 -16.22 -12.23 -41.64
C ASP A 123 -14.80 -12.78 -41.47
N HIS A 124 -13.76 -12.24 -42.14
CA HIS A 124 -12.39 -12.68 -41.87
C HIS A 124 -11.37 -11.53 -41.97
N TYR A 125 -10.62 -11.27 -40.89
CA TYR A 125 -9.45 -10.40 -40.92
C TYR A 125 -8.30 -11.12 -41.61
N ASP A 126 -7.90 -10.65 -42.80
CA ASP A 126 -6.71 -11.16 -43.48
C ASP A 126 -5.46 -10.48 -42.90
N VAL A 127 -4.77 -11.17 -41.99
CA VAL A 127 -3.55 -10.66 -41.35
C VAL A 127 -2.35 -11.06 -42.21
N SER A 128 -1.80 -10.09 -42.94
CA SER A 128 -0.56 -10.29 -43.69
C SER A 128 0.67 -10.07 -42.79
N PHE A 129 1.55 -11.07 -42.73
CA PHE A 129 2.81 -10.99 -41.98
C PHE A 129 3.93 -10.42 -42.85
N LYS A 130 4.53 -9.31 -42.42
CA LYS A 130 5.64 -8.65 -43.16
C LYS A 130 6.90 -9.51 -43.26
N TYR A 131 7.12 -10.38 -42.27
CA TYR A 131 8.29 -11.25 -42.23
C TYR A 131 7.85 -12.67 -41.87
N ILE A 132 8.20 -13.61 -42.74
CA ILE A 132 8.12 -15.05 -42.51
C ILE A 132 9.54 -15.57 -42.76
N PRO A 133 10.13 -16.37 -41.84
CA PRO A 133 11.48 -16.90 -42.05
C PRO A 133 11.60 -17.70 -43.34
N ASP A 134 12.78 -17.65 -43.97
CA ASP A 134 12.99 -18.25 -45.28
C ASP A 134 12.65 -19.75 -45.30
N GLY A 135 11.86 -20.14 -46.31
CA GLY A 135 11.45 -21.51 -46.53
C GLY A 135 10.20 -21.96 -45.77
N TYR A 136 9.63 -21.12 -44.91
CA TYR A 136 8.30 -21.36 -44.33
C TYR A 136 7.20 -20.88 -45.29
N LYS A 137 6.20 -21.74 -45.51
CA LYS A 137 5.00 -21.43 -46.32
C LYS A 137 3.76 -21.64 -45.49
N GLN A 138 2.76 -20.77 -45.65
CA GLN A 138 1.47 -20.92 -44.97
C GLN A 138 0.79 -22.21 -45.44
N GLU A 139 0.44 -23.06 -44.49
CA GLU A 139 -0.25 -24.32 -44.75
C GLU A 139 -1.72 -24.23 -44.34
N LYS A 140 -2.02 -23.64 -43.18
CA LYS A 140 -3.37 -23.61 -42.62
C LYS A 140 -3.64 -22.35 -41.82
N VAL A 141 -4.89 -21.89 -41.88
CA VAL A 141 -5.45 -20.86 -40.99
C VAL A 141 -6.61 -21.48 -40.22
N THR A 142 -6.63 -21.31 -38.90
CA THR A 142 -7.69 -21.84 -38.02
C THR A 142 -8.31 -20.71 -37.21
N TYR A 143 -9.63 -20.69 -37.14
CA TYR A 143 -10.42 -19.73 -36.38
C TYR A 143 -11.02 -20.41 -35.14
N SER A 144 -11.03 -19.73 -34.00
CA SER A 144 -11.73 -20.21 -32.80
C SER A 144 -13.25 -20.19 -33.00
N MET A 145 -13.99 -20.98 -32.21
CA MET A 145 -15.46 -21.08 -32.32
C MET A 145 -16.19 -19.73 -32.18
N ASN A 146 -15.60 -18.79 -31.44
CA ASN A 146 -16.16 -17.45 -31.22
C ASN A 146 -15.52 -16.39 -32.15
N ASN A 147 -14.63 -16.79 -33.07
CA ASN A 147 -13.87 -15.93 -33.99
C ASN A 147 -12.96 -14.89 -33.31
N ASP A 148 -12.72 -15.01 -32.00
CA ASP A 148 -11.86 -14.10 -31.22
C ASP A 148 -10.36 -14.43 -31.32
N GLN A 149 -10.02 -15.57 -31.92
CA GLN A 149 -8.63 -16.02 -32.09
C GLN A 149 -8.43 -16.61 -33.48
N ILE A 150 -7.35 -16.19 -34.14
CA ILE A 150 -6.89 -16.71 -35.42
C ILE A 150 -5.50 -17.31 -35.19
N SER A 151 -5.27 -18.52 -35.69
CA SER A 151 -3.96 -19.17 -35.67
C SER A 151 -3.52 -19.51 -37.08
N TYR A 152 -2.27 -19.18 -37.40
CA TYR A 152 -1.63 -19.43 -38.68
C TYR A 152 -0.53 -20.48 -38.51
N GLN A 153 -0.62 -21.56 -39.29
CA GLN A 153 0.40 -22.60 -39.35
C GLN A 153 1.24 -22.42 -40.61
N PHE A 154 2.55 -22.35 -40.41
CA PHE A 154 3.55 -22.31 -41.48
C PHE A 154 4.44 -23.53 -41.38
N TYR A 155 4.68 -24.20 -42.50
CA TYR A 155 5.55 -25.37 -42.56
C TYR A 155 6.78 -25.12 -43.43
N ASN A 156 7.94 -25.59 -42.96
CA ASN A 156 9.17 -25.59 -43.72
C ASN A 156 9.53 -27.01 -44.16
N ASN A 157 9.31 -27.30 -45.45
CA ASN A 157 9.60 -28.62 -46.04
C ASN A 157 11.07 -29.05 -45.88
N LYS A 158 12.02 -28.11 -45.87
CA LYS A 158 13.46 -28.42 -45.78
C LYS A 158 13.85 -28.78 -44.34
N LEU A 159 13.32 -28.05 -43.37
CA LEU A 159 13.63 -28.24 -41.95
C LEU A 159 12.72 -29.27 -41.27
N LYS A 160 11.61 -29.65 -41.92
CA LYS A 160 10.52 -30.46 -41.36
C LYS A 160 10.02 -29.91 -40.03
N LYS A 161 9.78 -28.60 -39.99
CA LYS A 161 9.36 -27.88 -38.79
C LYS A 161 8.13 -27.02 -39.05
N ASP A 162 7.27 -26.99 -38.06
CA ASP A 162 6.12 -26.10 -37.98
C ASP A 162 6.48 -24.82 -37.23
N LEU A 163 5.89 -23.72 -37.68
CA LEU A 163 5.86 -22.43 -37.02
C LEU A 163 4.39 -22.04 -36.87
N PHE A 164 3.98 -21.79 -35.63
CA PHE A 164 2.63 -21.33 -35.30
C PHE A 164 2.69 -19.87 -34.90
N ILE A 165 1.77 -19.07 -35.46
CA ILE A 165 1.56 -17.67 -35.11
C ILE A 165 0.11 -17.50 -34.65
#